data_AF-A0A552ATK6-F1
#
_entry.id   AF-A0A552ATK6-F1
#
_cell.length_a   1.000
_cell.length_b   1.000
_cell.length_c   1.000
_cell.angle_alpha   90.00
_cell.angle_beta   90.00
_cell.angle_gamma   90.00
#
_symmetry.space_group_name_H-M   'P 1'
#
loop_
_entity.id
_entity.type
_entity.pdbx_description
1 polymer ?
#
loop_
_entity_poly.entity_id
_entity_poly.type
_entity_poly.pdbx_seq_one_letter_code
_entity_poly.pdbx_strand_id
1 'polypeptide(L)'
;MSKDIDDVKNSFLKDEYFKLQDQYEDYDRRALQIKGWISAGSIAGFAIEINSKTYNSPTLLIIATISLCFWYLESMWKMFQYSIIDRIRIIEAHFRNDQEILIKNPAPLQIYNWWFRSFSKDEPIYSYEKHRPRSKLIRL
;
A
#
# COMPACT_ATOMS: atom_id res chain seq x y z
N MET A 1 -26.69 -14.99 23.42
CA MET A 1 -25.96 -15.80 22.43
C MET A 1 -25.63 -15.00 21.17
N SER A 2 -26.60 -14.39 20.46
CA SER A 2 -26.31 -13.57 19.25
C SER A 2 -25.35 -12.40 19.52
N LYS A 3 -25.60 -11.61 20.57
CA LYS A 3 -24.78 -10.44 20.91
C LYS A 3 -23.31 -10.77 21.19
N ASP A 4 -23.07 -11.92 21.81
CA ASP A 4 -21.73 -12.41 22.15
C ASP A 4 -20.92 -12.78 20.89
N ILE A 5 -21.60 -13.36 19.89
CA ILE A 5 -20.99 -13.68 18.58
C ILE A 5 -20.66 -12.39 17.81
N ASP A 6 -21.55 -11.40 17.84
CA ASP A 6 -21.34 -10.11 17.20
C ASP A 6 -20.17 -9.34 17.86
N ASP A 7 -20.06 -9.38 19.18
CA ASP A 7 -18.96 -8.77 19.93
C ASP A 7 -17.62 -9.43 19.60
N VAL A 8 -17.56 -10.77 19.53
CA VAL A 8 -16.37 -11.52 19.09
C VAL A 8 -15.98 -11.16 17.65
N LYS A 9 -16.96 -11.08 16.75
CA LYS A 9 -16.74 -10.70 15.34
C LYS A 9 -16.15 -9.30 15.24
N ASN A 10 -16.68 -8.35 16.01
CA ASN A 10 -16.19 -6.97 16.06
C ASN A 10 -14.76 -6.91 16.60
N SER A 11 -14.42 -7.74 17.60
CA SER A 11 -13.04 -7.87 18.07
C SER A 11 -12.10 -8.31 16.95
N PHE A 12 -12.46 -9.33 16.19
CA PHE A 12 -11.62 -9.79 15.06
C PHE A 12 -11.50 -8.76 13.94
N LEU A 13 -12.55 -7.99 13.65
CA LEU A 13 -12.49 -6.90 12.67
C LEU A 13 -11.57 -5.76 13.14
N LYS A 14 -11.60 -5.44 14.44
CA LYS A 14 -10.70 -4.46 15.06
C LYS A 14 -9.24 -4.91 15.00
N ASP A 15 -8.96 -6.17 15.32
CA ASP A 15 -7.61 -6.74 15.25
C ASP A 15 -7.09 -6.80 13.81
N GLU A 16 -7.97 -7.14 12.85
CA GLU A 16 -7.67 -7.06 11.43
C GLU A 16 -7.34 -5.63 11.01
N TYR A 17 -8.16 -4.64 11.41
CA TYR A 17 -7.93 -3.23 11.11
C TYR A 17 -6.54 -2.77 11.57
N PHE A 18 -6.17 -3.03 12.84
CA PHE A 18 -4.87 -2.60 13.33
C PHE A 18 -3.72 -3.25 12.60
N LYS A 19 -3.80 -4.56 12.30
CA LYS A 19 -2.76 -5.23 11.51
C LYS A 19 -2.62 -4.63 10.10
N LEU A 20 -3.74 -4.31 9.46
CA LEU A 20 -3.72 -3.70 8.12
C LEU A 20 -3.16 -2.28 8.16
N GLN A 21 -3.50 -1.50 9.19
CA GLN A 21 -2.99 -0.15 9.40
C GLN A 21 -1.47 -0.17 9.67
N ASP A 22 -1.02 -1.04 10.57
CA ASP A 22 0.40 -1.22 10.87
C ASP A 22 1.19 -1.59 9.61
N GLN A 23 0.66 -2.52 8.79
CA GLN A 23 1.29 -2.90 7.54
C GLN A 23 1.32 -1.74 6.52
N TYR A 24 0.24 -0.96 6.44
CA TYR A 24 0.17 0.21 5.56
C TYR A 24 1.24 1.26 5.91
N GLU A 25 1.39 1.57 7.21
CA GLU A 25 2.39 2.52 7.72
C GLU A 25 3.82 1.99 7.62
N ASP A 26 4.04 0.70 7.83
CA ASP A 26 5.37 0.08 7.74
C ASP A 26 5.93 0.14 6.32
N TYR A 27 5.10 0.01 5.28
CA TYR A 27 5.54 0.23 3.90
C TYR A 27 6.07 1.65 3.67
N ASP A 28 5.39 2.67 4.20
CA ASP A 28 5.81 4.07 4.03
C ASP A 28 7.13 4.34 4.77
N ARG A 29 7.24 3.82 6.00
CA ARG A 29 8.48 3.91 6.80
C ARG A 29 9.67 3.27 6.08
N ARG A 30 9.50 2.06 5.55
CA ARG A 30 10.55 1.35 4.80
C ARG A 30 10.91 2.06 3.50
N ALA A 31 9.91 2.57 2.77
CA ALA A 31 10.13 3.35 1.56
C ALA A 31 10.97 4.61 1.83
N LEU A 32 10.67 5.33 2.89
CA LEU A 32 11.43 6.52 3.28
C LEU A 32 12.90 6.17 3.63
N GLN A 33 13.12 5.09 4.38
CA GLN A 33 14.46 4.63 4.76
C GLN A 33 15.32 4.27 3.54
N ILE A 34 14.77 3.48 2.62
CA ILE A 34 15.49 3.07 1.41
C ILE A 34 15.79 4.28 0.51
N LYS A 35 14.84 5.21 0.35
CA LYS A 35 15.09 6.47 -0.38
C LYS A 35 16.26 7.25 0.21
N GLY A 36 16.31 7.33 1.54
CA GLY A 36 17.42 7.95 2.25
C GLY A 36 18.76 7.29 1.93
N TRP A 37 18.86 5.97 2.05
CA TRP A 37 20.10 5.23 1.75
C TRP A 37 20.54 5.36 0.30
N ILE A 38 19.61 5.27 -0.65
CA ILE A 38 19.92 5.41 -2.07
C ILE A 38 20.35 6.83 -2.41
N SER A 39 19.69 7.85 -1.86
CA SER A 39 20.11 9.25 -2.07
C SER A 39 21.51 9.51 -1.53
N ALA A 40 21.82 9.02 -0.32
CA ALA A 40 23.14 9.16 0.30
C ALA A 40 24.21 8.42 -0.50
N GLY A 41 23.93 7.18 -0.90
CA GLY A 41 24.83 6.37 -1.74
C GLY A 41 25.07 6.99 -3.12
N SER A 42 24.02 7.56 -3.74
CA SER A 42 24.13 8.23 -5.04
C SER A 42 25.01 9.48 -4.95
N ILE A 43 24.79 10.33 -3.95
CA ILE A 43 25.61 11.54 -3.72
C ILE A 43 27.07 11.15 -3.47
N ALA A 44 27.33 10.15 -2.63
CA ALA A 44 28.67 9.67 -2.37
C ALA A 44 29.34 9.12 -3.64
N GLY A 45 28.62 8.32 -4.42
CA GLY A 45 29.10 7.78 -5.70
C GLY A 45 29.45 8.88 -6.70
N PHE A 46 28.59 9.90 -6.85
CA PHE A 46 28.88 11.05 -7.71
C PHE A 46 30.08 11.85 -7.23
N ALA A 47 30.22 12.09 -5.93
CA ALA A 47 31.37 12.81 -5.38
C ALA A 47 32.70 12.07 -5.63
N ILE A 48 32.71 10.73 -5.55
CA ILE A 48 33.89 9.92 -5.88
C ILE A 48 34.22 10.02 -7.37
N GLU A 49 33.22 9.91 -8.23
CA GLU A 49 33.39 9.94 -9.69
C GLU A 49 33.92 11.31 -10.16
N ILE A 50 33.40 12.43 -9.64
CA ILE A 50 33.86 13.79 -9.99
C ILE A 50 35.31 14.03 -9.58
N ASN A 51 35.73 13.46 -8.44
CA ASN A 51 37.11 13.57 -7.96
C ASN A 51 38.07 12.59 -8.65
N SER A 52 37.56 11.63 -9.43
CA SER A 52 38.38 10.71 -10.19
C SER A 52 38.86 11.36 -11.49
N LYS A 53 40.14 11.19 -11.83
CA LYS A 53 40.74 11.72 -13.07
C LYS A 53 40.27 10.96 -14.33
N THR A 54 39.57 9.86 -14.16
CA THR A 54 39.15 8.96 -15.23
C THR A 54 37.65 8.75 -15.10
N TYR A 55 36.88 9.28 -16.05
CA TYR A 55 35.43 9.05 -16.10
C TYR A 55 35.18 7.57 -16.38
N ASN A 56 34.76 6.82 -15.37
CA ASN A 56 34.43 5.41 -15.45
C ASN A 56 32.94 5.28 -15.81
N SER A 57 32.68 5.13 -17.12
CA SER A 57 31.37 4.81 -17.68
C SER A 57 30.57 3.68 -16.96
N PRO A 58 31.16 2.61 -16.38
CA PRO A 58 30.37 1.58 -15.71
C PRO A 58 29.73 2.04 -14.38
N THR A 59 30.32 2.99 -13.65
CA THR A 59 29.80 3.47 -12.36
C THR A 59 28.40 4.08 -12.52
N LEU A 60 28.23 4.91 -13.55
CA LEU A 60 26.96 5.57 -13.85
C LEU A 60 25.87 4.58 -14.26
N LEU A 61 26.21 3.52 -15.00
CA LEU A 61 25.27 2.47 -15.37
C LEU A 61 24.80 1.66 -14.15
N ILE A 62 25.70 1.40 -13.19
CA ILE A 62 25.35 0.73 -11.93
C ILE A 62 24.38 1.59 -11.12
N ILE A 63 24.68 2.88 -10.96
CA ILE A 63 23.80 3.83 -10.24
C ILE A 63 22.42 3.91 -10.91
N ALA A 64 22.38 4.02 -12.24
CA ALA A 64 21.13 4.04 -13.00
C ALA A 64 20.31 2.74 -12.82
N THR A 65 20.96 1.58 -12.84
CA THR A 65 20.31 0.28 -12.66
C THR A 65 19.73 0.14 -11.25
N ILE A 66 20.48 0.54 -10.21
CA ILE A 66 19.99 0.54 -8.83
C ILE A 66 18.79 1.46 -8.67
N SER A 67 18.83 2.65 -9.28
CA SER A 67 17.71 3.59 -9.29
C SER A 67 16.45 2.99 -9.93
N LEU A 68 16.59 2.29 -11.06
CA LEU A 68 15.47 1.60 -11.72
C LEU A 68 14.87 0.50 -10.83
N CYS A 69 15.71 -0.35 -10.23
CA CYS A 69 15.25 -1.38 -9.29
C CYS A 69 14.48 -0.78 -8.11
N PHE A 70 14.89 0.40 -7.65
CA PHE A 70 14.19 1.11 -6.58
C PHE A 70 12.79 1.57 -7.00
N TRP A 71 12.64 2.21 -8.16
CA TRP A 71 11.34 2.61 -8.69
C TRP A 71 10.40 1.42 -8.91
N TYR A 72 10.95 0.29 -9.36
CA TYR A 72 10.20 -0.96 -9.48
C TYR A 72 9.71 -1.46 -8.12
N LEU A 73 10.59 -1.48 -7.11
CA LEU A 73 10.22 -1.89 -5.75
C LEU A 73 9.16 -0.95 -5.14
N GLU A 74 9.31 0.37 -5.32
CA GLU A 74 8.32 1.35 -4.87
C GLU A 74 6.95 1.13 -5.53
N SER A 75 6.95 0.84 -6.84
CA SER A 75 5.72 0.52 -7.58
C SER A 75 5.03 -0.73 -7.03
N MET A 76 5.80 -1.77 -6.73
CA MET A 76 5.26 -3.00 -6.12
C MET A 76 4.69 -2.73 -4.73
N TRP A 77 5.36 -1.95 -3.88
CA TRP A 77 4.84 -1.58 -2.56
C TRP A 77 3.59 -0.72 -2.61
N LYS A 78 3.50 0.22 -3.56
CA LYS A 78 2.28 1.00 -3.76
C LYS A 78 1.10 0.11 -4.18
N MET A 79 1.35 -0.90 -5.02
CA MET A 79 0.34 -1.90 -5.37
C MET A 79 -0.15 -2.68 -4.13
N PHE A 80 0.75 -3.09 -3.24
CA PHE A 80 0.37 -3.73 -1.97
C PHE A 80 -0.35 -2.78 -1.00
N GLN A 81 -0.01 -1.49 -0.95
CA GLN A 81 -0.75 -0.51 -0.18
C GLN A 81 -2.19 -0.35 -0.70
N TYR A 82 -2.37 -0.18 -2.01
CA TYR A 82 -3.70 -0.05 -2.63
C TYR A 82 -4.58 -1.28 -2.43
N SER A 83 -3.95 -2.45 -2.46
CA SER A 83 -4.54 -3.75 -2.17
C SER A 83 -5.25 -3.83 -0.81
N ILE A 84 -4.72 -3.12 0.20
CA ILE A 84 -5.19 -3.19 1.59
C ILE A 84 -6.17 -2.05 1.92
N ILE A 85 -6.03 -0.89 1.28
CA ILE A 85 -6.85 0.31 1.53
C ILE A 85 -8.36 0.01 1.44
N ASP A 86 -8.79 -0.76 0.44
CA ASP A 86 -10.21 -1.08 0.26
C ASP A 86 -10.77 -1.85 1.47
N ARG A 87 -9.98 -2.74 2.06
CA ARG A 87 -10.39 -3.49 3.26
C ARG A 87 -10.52 -2.57 4.46
N ILE A 88 -9.55 -1.68 4.64
CA ILE A 88 -9.54 -0.70 5.72
C ILE A 88 -10.81 0.15 5.65
N ARG A 89 -11.14 0.72 4.48
CA ARG A 89 -12.34 1.55 4.27
C ARG A 89 -13.64 0.83 4.64
N ILE A 90 -13.75 -0.46 4.35
CA ILE A 90 -14.94 -1.25 4.69
C ILE A 90 -15.06 -1.48 6.19
N ILE A 91 -13.94 -1.77 6.86
CA ILE A 91 -13.94 -1.97 8.31
C ILE A 91 -14.28 -0.64 9.02
N GLU A 92 -13.70 0.47 8.58
CA GLU A 92 -14.01 1.80 9.11
C GLU A 92 -15.49 2.16 8.95
N ALA A 93 -16.06 1.93 7.78
CA ALA A 93 -17.46 2.21 7.50
C ALA A 93 -18.40 1.30 8.32
N HIS A 94 -18.03 0.05 8.55
CA HIS A 94 -18.75 -0.85 9.45
C HIS A 94 -18.77 -0.31 10.88
N PHE A 95 -17.63 0.12 11.42
CA PHE A 95 -17.56 0.71 12.76
C PHE A 95 -18.21 2.09 12.87
N ARG A 96 -18.25 2.87 11.76
CA ARG A 96 -19.00 4.14 11.67
C ARG A 96 -20.52 3.93 11.59
N ASN A 97 -20.96 2.70 11.33
CA ASN A 97 -22.35 2.36 11.02
C ASN A 97 -22.89 3.20 9.84
N ASP A 98 -22.07 3.34 8.80
CA ASP A 98 -22.40 4.11 7.61
C ASP A 98 -23.58 3.47 6.86
N GLN A 99 -24.61 4.25 6.53
CA GLN A 99 -25.80 3.74 5.85
C GLN A 99 -25.58 3.51 4.35
N GLU A 100 -24.62 4.23 3.77
CA GLU A 100 -24.38 4.26 2.33
C GLU A 100 -23.43 3.13 1.88
N ILE A 101 -22.89 2.34 2.80
CA ILE A 101 -22.01 1.21 2.50
C ILE A 101 -22.79 0.05 1.86
N LEU A 102 -22.24 -0.50 0.77
CA LEU A 102 -22.81 -1.65 0.08
C LEU A 102 -22.60 -2.96 0.84
N ILE A 103 -21.54 -3.04 1.66
CA ILE A 103 -21.17 -4.19 2.48
C ILE A 103 -21.36 -3.85 3.97
N LYS A 104 -22.57 -4.11 4.49
CA LYS A 104 -22.91 -3.74 5.89
C LYS A 104 -22.26 -4.62 6.96
N ASN A 105 -22.09 -5.92 6.70
CA ASN A 105 -21.63 -6.90 7.68
C ASN A 105 -20.42 -7.69 7.17
N PRO A 106 -19.24 -7.08 7.03
CA PRO A 106 -18.06 -7.78 6.55
C PRO A 106 -17.70 -8.96 7.47
N ALA A 107 -17.35 -10.12 6.88
CA ALA A 107 -16.77 -11.23 7.63
C ALA A 107 -15.31 -10.92 7.97
N PRO A 108 -14.83 -11.18 9.20
CA PRO A 108 -13.45 -10.91 9.60
C PRO A 108 -12.45 -11.88 8.94
N LEU A 109 -11.17 -11.51 8.94
CA LEU A 109 -10.03 -12.34 8.52
C LEU A 109 -10.10 -12.77 7.04
N GLN A 110 -10.56 -11.88 6.16
CA GLN A 110 -10.78 -12.16 4.73
C GLN A 110 -9.80 -11.39 3.81
N ILE A 111 -8.61 -11.04 4.30
CA ILE A 111 -7.66 -10.14 3.59
C ILE A 111 -7.37 -10.61 2.15
N TYR A 112 -6.96 -11.86 1.95
CA TYR A 112 -6.58 -12.38 0.64
C TYR A 112 -7.77 -12.45 -0.35
N ASN A 113 -8.89 -13.02 0.10
CA ASN A 113 -10.11 -13.13 -0.69
C ASN A 113 -10.61 -11.73 -1.09
N TRP A 114 -10.51 -10.78 -0.15
CA TRP A 114 -10.96 -9.43 -0.40
C TRP A 114 -10.07 -8.69 -1.39
N TRP A 115 -8.75 -8.87 -1.33
CA TRP A 115 -7.85 -8.34 -2.34
C TRP A 115 -8.19 -8.87 -3.75
N PHE A 116 -8.39 -10.18 -3.90
CA PHE A 116 -8.72 -10.78 -5.20
C PHE A 116 -10.05 -10.24 -5.76
N ARG A 117 -11.08 -10.17 -4.91
CA ARG A 117 -12.38 -9.61 -5.30
C ARG A 117 -12.29 -8.12 -5.63
N SER A 118 -11.51 -7.38 -4.84
CA SER A 118 -11.22 -5.97 -5.08
C SER A 118 -10.57 -5.80 -6.46
N PHE A 119 -9.49 -6.52 -6.75
CA PHE A 119 -8.75 -6.37 -7.99
C PHE A 119 -9.54 -6.82 -9.22
N SER A 120 -10.30 -7.92 -9.11
CA SER A 120 -11.01 -8.52 -10.25
C SER A 120 -12.23 -7.74 -10.70
N LYS A 121 -13.03 -7.20 -9.76
CA LYS A 121 -14.38 -6.70 -10.08
C LYS A 121 -14.56 -5.20 -10.02
N ASP A 122 -13.58 -4.45 -9.49
CA ASP A 122 -13.63 -2.99 -9.28
C ASP A 122 -14.95 -2.45 -8.68
N GLU A 123 -15.65 -3.28 -7.89
CA GLU A 123 -16.93 -2.96 -7.26
C GLU A 123 -16.82 -1.73 -6.34
N PRO A 124 -17.74 -0.74 -6.42
CA PRO A 124 -17.75 0.38 -5.49
C PRO A 124 -17.95 -0.08 -4.05
N ILE A 125 -17.50 0.73 -3.08
CA ILE A 125 -17.70 0.45 -1.65
C ILE A 125 -18.96 1.16 -1.14
N TYR A 126 -19.18 2.39 -1.62
CA TYR A 126 -20.32 3.21 -1.25
C TYR A 126 -21.32 3.35 -2.40
N SER A 127 -22.59 3.53 -2.07
CA SER A 127 -23.68 3.69 -3.04
C SER A 127 -23.54 4.90 -3.96
N TYR A 128 -22.86 5.97 -3.53
CA TYR A 128 -22.60 7.15 -4.36
C TYR A 128 -21.39 6.98 -5.31
N GLU A 129 -20.57 5.94 -5.13
CA GLU A 129 -19.43 5.68 -5.99
C GLU A 129 -19.90 4.96 -7.26
N LYS A 130 -19.73 5.58 -8.44
CA LYS A 130 -20.00 4.90 -9.73
C LYS A 130 -18.97 3.80 -10.02
N HIS A 131 -17.73 4.06 -9.64
CA HIS A 131 -16.58 3.14 -9.65
C HIS A 131 -15.72 3.52 -8.44
N ARG A 132 -14.82 2.63 -8.02
CA ARG A 132 -13.87 3.00 -6.96
C ARG A 132 -13.08 4.24 -7.36
N PRO A 133 -12.74 5.11 -6.39
CA PRO A 133 -11.81 6.20 -6.62
C PRO A 133 -10.44 5.62 -6.97
N ARG A 134 -10.19 5.40 -8.27
CA ARG A 134 -8.84 5.10 -8.75
C ARG A 134 -7.99 6.34 -8.60
N SER A 135 -6.84 6.20 -7.96
CA SER A 135 -5.78 7.20 -8.03
C SER A 135 -5.58 7.62 -9.48
N LYS A 136 -5.68 8.94 -9.78
CA LYS A 136 -5.53 9.45 -11.16
C LYS A 136 -4.18 9.08 -11.79
N LEU A 137 -3.18 8.73 -10.97
CA LEU A 137 -1.85 8.31 -11.39
C LEU A 137 -1.80 6.91 -12.03
N ILE A 138 -2.86 6.10 -11.93
CA ILE A 138 -2.94 4.75 -12.52
C ILE A 138 -3.38 4.79 -14.00
N ARG A 139 -3.71 5.98 -14.54
CA ARG A 139 -4.14 6.17 -15.95
C ARG A 139 -3.04 6.65 -16.90
N LEU A 140 -1.79 6.76 -16.44
CA LEU A 140 -0.62 7.09 -17.24
C LEU A 140 0.28 5.87 -17.33
#